data_AF-A0A9Q4D591-F1
#
_entry.id   AF-A0A9Q4D591-F1
#
_cell.length_a   1.000
_cell.length_b   1.000
_cell.length_c   1.000
_cell.angle_alpha   90.00
_cell.angle_beta   90.00
_cell.angle_gamma   90.00
#
_symmetry.space_group_name_H-M   'P 1'
#
loop_
_entity.id
_entity.type
_entity.pdbx_description
1 polymer ?
#
loop_
_entity_poly.entity_id
_entity_poly.type
_entity_poly.pdbx_seq_one_letter_code
_entity_poly.pdbx_strand_id
1 'polypeptide(L)'
;MKPGCTYQIKQRQKYKDTVYEYGTFDYEPECAHLQYEQNQLNCSPKVSRAQNPGFLEWADMKMLDDHWSPEALILDAKRHDTFEDKPIPCTTTLYACIDKGQLKTRNIHLQEKCRRRSKNETYHHSHQRVLGMSIEERPQAVETREDFRH
;
A
#
# COMPACT_ATOMS: atom_id res chain seq x y z
N MET A 1 -0.82 26.57 4.15
CA MET A 1 -0.28 26.35 2.79
C MET A 1 -0.89 25.08 2.24
N LYS A 2 -1.31 25.07 0.96
CA LYS A 2 -1.78 23.83 0.29
C LYS A 2 -0.55 22.98 -0.07
N PRO A 3 -0.58 21.65 0.12
CA PRO A 3 0.55 20.78 -0.23
C PRO A 3 0.83 20.87 -1.73
N GLY A 4 2.11 21.01 -2.10
CA GLY A 4 2.54 21.13 -3.50
C GLY A 4 2.22 22.48 -4.19
N CYS A 5 1.82 23.52 -3.46
CA CYS A 5 1.66 24.88 -4.02
C CYS A 5 2.70 25.84 -3.44
N THR A 6 3.33 26.63 -4.31
CA THR A 6 4.14 27.78 -3.89
C THR A 6 3.31 29.07 -4.00
N TYR A 7 3.50 30.00 -3.07
CA TYR A 7 2.84 31.31 -3.11
C TYR A 7 3.76 32.31 -3.81
N GLN A 8 3.34 32.77 -4.98
CA GLN A 8 4.09 33.73 -5.79
C GLN A 8 3.47 35.12 -5.64
N ILE A 9 4.25 36.07 -5.10
CA ILE A 9 3.81 37.46 -4.96
C ILE A 9 3.84 38.10 -6.35
N LYS A 10 2.69 38.57 -6.84
CA LYS A 10 2.56 39.21 -8.15
C LYS A 10 2.64 40.73 -8.05
N GLN A 11 2.15 41.30 -6.94
CA GLN A 11 2.15 42.74 -6.72
C GLN A 11 2.26 43.10 -5.24
N ARG A 12 2.88 44.25 -4.97
CA ARG A 12 2.96 44.86 -3.65
C ARG A 12 2.45 46.28 -3.72
N GLN A 13 1.56 46.65 -2.81
CA GLN A 13 1.05 48.02 -2.66
C GLN A 13 1.44 48.54 -1.28
N LYS A 14 1.88 49.79 -1.21
CA LYS A 14 2.20 50.47 0.05
C LYS A 14 1.18 51.56 0.31
N TYR A 15 0.60 51.56 1.51
CA TYR A 15 -0.24 52.64 1.99
C TYR A 15 0.11 52.97 3.43
N LYS A 16 0.53 54.22 3.67
CA LYS A 16 1.14 54.64 4.94
C LYS A 16 2.31 53.69 5.31
N ASP A 17 2.26 53.08 6.49
CA ASP A 17 3.24 52.09 6.97
C ASP A 17 2.88 50.63 6.67
N THR A 18 1.76 50.37 5.98
CA THR A 18 1.28 49.02 5.70
C THR A 18 1.64 48.60 4.27
N VAL A 19 2.20 47.39 4.12
CA VAL A 19 2.48 46.76 2.83
C VAL A 19 1.46 45.66 2.59
N TYR A 20 0.71 45.77 1.49
CA TYR A 20 -0.24 44.76 1.02
C TYR A 20 0.42 43.95 -0.09
N GLU A 21 0.49 42.63 0.10
CA GLU A 21 1.03 41.70 -0.89
C GLU A 21 -0.10 40.90 -1.51
N TYR A 22 -0.21 40.91 -2.83
CA TYR A 22 -1.17 40.08 -3.55
C TYR A 22 -0.40 39.09 -4.41
N GLY A 23 -0.77 37.82 -4.28
CA GLY A 23 -0.10 36.71 -4.96
C GLY A 23 -1.08 35.62 -5.37
N THR A 24 -0.56 34.68 -6.15
CA THR A 24 -1.29 33.50 -6.62
C THR A 24 -0.64 32.24 -6.06
N PHE A 25 -1.45 31.19 -5.91
CA PHE A 25 -0.94 29.86 -5.63
C PHE A 25 -0.68 29.18 -6.97
N ASP A 26 0.57 28.89 -7.27
CA ASP A 26 0.96 28.14 -8.45
C ASP A 26 1.20 26.68 -8.02
N TYR A 27 0.62 25.72 -8.76
CA TYR A 27 0.73 24.30 -8.44
C TYR A 27 1.99 23.72 -9.09
N GLU A 28 2.84 23.09 -8.29
CA GLU A 28 4.06 22.43 -8.74
C GLU A 28 3.88 20.92 -8.65
N PRO A 29 3.67 20.22 -9.78
CA PRO A 29 3.33 18.80 -9.80
C PRO A 29 4.44 17.91 -9.23
N GLU A 30 5.72 18.26 -9.49
CA GLU A 30 6.88 17.52 -8.97
C GLU A 30 6.95 17.58 -7.44
N CYS A 31 6.77 18.77 -6.86
CA CYS A 31 6.72 18.95 -5.40
C CYS A 31 5.56 18.17 -4.77
N ALA A 32 4.38 18.20 -5.41
CA ALA A 32 3.23 17.43 -4.96
C ALA A 32 3.47 15.91 -5.01
N HIS A 33 4.13 15.43 -6.07
CA HIS A 33 4.46 14.02 -6.25
C HIS A 33 5.47 13.52 -5.22
N LEU A 34 6.58 14.25 -5.02
CA LEU A 34 7.57 13.92 -4.00
C LEU A 34 6.95 13.83 -2.60
N GLN A 35 6.05 14.75 -2.29
CA GLN A 35 5.37 14.76 -1.00
C GLN A 35 4.37 13.61 -0.86
N TYR A 36 3.73 13.19 -1.95
CA TYR A 36 2.91 11.98 -1.99
C TYR A 36 3.76 10.73 -1.71
N GLU A 37 4.91 10.57 -2.37
CA GLU A 37 5.81 9.43 -2.15
C GLU A 37 6.30 9.37 -0.70
N GLN A 38 6.69 10.50 -0.13
CA GLN A 38 7.08 10.59 1.29
C GLN A 38 5.94 10.18 2.23
N ASN A 39 4.72 10.63 1.95
CA ASN A 39 3.55 10.26 2.75
C ASN A 39 3.19 8.78 2.58
N GLN A 40 3.38 8.20 1.38
CA GLN A 40 3.12 6.79 1.11
C GLN A 40 3.97 5.86 2.01
N LEU A 41 5.22 6.24 2.28
CA LEU A 41 6.09 5.53 3.23
C LEU A 41 5.49 5.48 4.64
N ASN A 42 4.77 6.54 5.04
CA ASN A 42 4.10 6.63 6.34
C ASN A 42 2.71 5.97 6.36
N CYS A 43 2.05 5.82 5.21
CA CYS A 43 0.75 5.17 5.08
C CYS A 43 0.83 3.64 5.07
N SER A 44 2.02 3.07 4.90
CA SER A 44 2.19 1.62 4.89
C SER A 44 1.95 1.03 6.28
N PRO A 45 1.18 -0.07 6.41
CA PRO A 45 0.99 -0.73 7.70
C PRO A 45 2.35 -1.10 8.30
N LYS A 46 2.64 -0.59 9.50
CA LYS A 46 3.85 -0.98 10.25
C LYS A 46 3.83 -2.51 10.36
N VAL A 47 4.94 -3.14 9.95
CA VAL A 47 5.10 -4.60 9.94
C VAL A 47 4.65 -5.18 11.28
N SER A 48 3.84 -6.25 11.25
CA SER A 48 3.25 -6.90 12.44
C SER A 48 4.27 -7.16 13.57
N ARG A 49 5.53 -7.47 13.23
CA ARG A 49 6.64 -7.62 14.19
C ARG A 49 6.91 -6.39 15.04
N ALA A 50 6.76 -5.18 14.51
CA ALA A 50 6.94 -3.94 15.26
C ALA A 50 5.78 -3.65 16.21
N GLN A 51 4.59 -4.20 15.93
CA GLN A 51 3.40 -4.02 16.77
C GLN A 51 3.39 -5.02 17.94
N ASN A 52 3.91 -6.23 17.72
CA ASN A 52 3.79 -7.31 18.69
C ASN A 52 4.93 -8.36 18.64
N PRO A 53 6.14 -8.01 19.12
CA PRO A 53 7.26 -8.94 19.09
C PRO A 53 7.05 -10.16 20.00
N GLY A 54 6.45 -9.97 21.19
CA GLY A 54 6.21 -11.06 22.15
C GLY A 54 5.24 -12.13 21.63
N PHE A 55 4.22 -11.73 20.86
CA PHE A 55 3.31 -12.68 20.21
C PHE A 55 4.05 -13.56 19.20
N LEU A 56 4.95 -12.98 18.40
CA LEU A 56 5.66 -13.74 17.37
C LEU A 56 6.66 -14.73 17.97
N GLU A 57 7.35 -14.36 19.05
CA GLU A 57 8.27 -15.26 19.76
C GLU A 57 7.52 -16.43 20.39
N TRP A 58 6.37 -16.17 21.03
CA TRP A 58 5.51 -17.21 21.57
C TRP A 58 4.92 -18.10 20.48
N ALA A 59 4.47 -17.51 19.36
CA ALA A 59 3.97 -18.26 18.21
C ALA A 59 5.06 -19.17 17.62
N ASP A 60 6.30 -18.68 17.49
CA ASP A 60 7.44 -19.49 17.04
C ASP A 60 7.68 -20.70 17.95
N MET A 61 7.70 -20.49 19.27
CA MET A 61 7.89 -21.57 20.24
C MET A 61 6.77 -22.62 20.09
N LYS A 62 5.51 -22.20 20.05
CA LYS A 62 4.38 -23.12 19.93
C LYS A 62 4.28 -23.84 18.59
N MET A 63 4.70 -23.20 17.49
CA MET A 63 4.69 -23.84 16.17
C MET A 63 5.82 -24.85 16.01
N LEU A 64 7.00 -24.55 16.56
CA LEU A 64 8.18 -25.39 16.41
C LEU A 64 8.19 -26.55 17.42
N ASP A 65 7.85 -26.29 18.68
CA ASP A 65 7.91 -27.28 19.74
C ASP A 65 6.62 -28.11 19.80
N ASP A 66 5.47 -27.42 19.92
CA ASP A 66 4.16 -28.07 20.12
C ASP A 66 3.44 -28.41 18.80
N HIS A 67 3.99 -28.01 17.65
CA HIS A 67 3.43 -28.26 16.30
C HIS A 67 2.02 -27.67 16.10
N TRP A 68 1.74 -26.53 16.74
CA TRP A 68 0.42 -25.88 16.62
C TRP A 68 0.18 -25.25 15.24
N SER A 69 -1.08 -25.29 14.80
CA SER A 69 -1.53 -24.55 13.62
C SER A 69 -1.60 -23.04 13.92
N PRO A 70 -1.31 -22.15 12.93
CA PRO A 70 -1.47 -20.70 13.07
C PRO A 70 -2.84 -20.28 13.60
N GLU A 71 -3.89 -21.01 13.23
CA GLU A 71 -5.25 -20.73 13.63
C GLU A 71 -5.52 -21.12 15.08
N ALA A 72 -4.96 -22.25 15.54
CA ALA A 72 -5.05 -22.68 16.93
C ALA A 72 -4.38 -21.65 17.87
N LEU A 73 -3.24 -21.09 17.46
CA LEU A 73 -2.54 -20.05 18.22
C LEU A 73 -3.34 -18.78 18.38
N ILE A 74 -3.93 -18.30 17.28
CA ILE A 74 -4.72 -17.07 17.31
C ILE A 74 -5.97 -17.27 18.17
N LEU A 75 -6.61 -18.44 18.07
CA LEU A 75 -7.79 -18.75 18.88
C LEU A 75 -7.45 -18.83 20.37
N ASP A 76 -6.33 -19.47 20.71
CA ASP A 76 -5.84 -19.62 22.08
C ASP A 76 -5.45 -18.26 22.68
N ALA A 77 -4.64 -17.49 21.96
CA ALA A 77 -4.21 -16.15 22.38
C ALA A 77 -5.40 -15.20 22.61
N LYS A 78 -6.45 -15.30 21.78
CA LYS A 78 -7.70 -14.53 21.96
C LYS A 78 -8.55 -15.03 23.12
N ARG A 79 -8.57 -16.33 23.37
CA ARG A 79 -9.35 -16.94 24.47
C ARG A 79 -8.75 -16.60 25.84
N HIS A 80 -7.42 -16.58 25.91
CA HIS A 80 -6.69 -16.38 27.16
C HIS A 80 -6.23 -14.93 27.36
N ASP A 81 -6.59 -14.03 26.44
CA ASP A 81 -6.20 -12.61 26.43
C ASP A 81 -4.72 -12.39 26.81
N THR A 82 -3.85 -13.22 26.23
CA THR A 82 -2.48 -13.42 26.73
C THR A 82 -1.55 -12.24 26.41
N PHE A 83 -2.00 -11.32 25.56
CA PHE A 83 -1.22 -10.20 25.05
C PHE A 83 -1.98 -8.89 25.28
N GLU A 84 -1.86 -8.37 26.50
CA GLU A 84 -2.43 -7.10 27.01
C GLU A 84 -2.52 -5.98 25.95
N ASP A 85 -3.75 -5.63 25.55
CA ASP A 85 -4.15 -4.55 24.61
C ASP A 85 -3.42 -4.49 23.26
N LYS A 86 -2.67 -5.53 22.95
CA LYS A 86 -1.73 -5.58 21.86
C LYS A 86 -2.37 -6.32 20.69
N PRO A 87 -2.34 -5.78 19.46
CA PRO A 87 -3.12 -6.32 18.34
C PRO A 87 -2.65 -7.74 17.93
N ILE A 88 -3.48 -8.75 18.19
CA ILE A 88 -3.24 -10.13 17.71
C ILE A 88 -3.52 -10.18 16.20
N PRO A 89 -2.59 -10.68 15.37
CA PRO A 89 -2.81 -10.79 13.92
C PRO A 89 -3.93 -11.77 13.59
N CYS A 90 -4.61 -11.56 12.47
CA CYS A 90 -5.50 -12.57 11.90
C CYS A 90 -4.70 -13.69 11.21
N THR A 91 -5.36 -14.82 10.91
CA THR A 91 -4.73 -16.01 10.32
C THR A 91 -4.01 -15.70 9.02
N THR A 92 -4.65 -14.93 8.13
CA THR A 92 -4.06 -14.50 6.86
C THR A 92 -2.81 -13.66 7.05
N THR A 93 -2.82 -12.74 8.01
CA THR A 93 -1.66 -11.91 8.34
C THR A 93 -0.53 -12.74 8.93
N LEU A 94 -0.84 -13.69 9.81
CA LEU A 94 0.17 -14.59 10.37
C LEU A 94 0.83 -15.44 9.27
N TYR A 95 0.05 -15.99 8.34
CA TYR A 95 0.61 -16.67 7.16
C TYR A 95 1.48 -15.74 6.29
N ALA A 96 1.06 -14.50 6.07
CA ALA A 96 1.86 -13.52 5.34
C ALA A 96 3.18 -13.18 6.04
N CYS A 97 3.20 -13.14 7.37
CA CYS A 97 4.42 -12.96 8.15
C CYS A 97 5.38 -14.15 8.00
N ILE A 98 4.86 -15.38 7.99
CA ILE A 98 5.63 -16.61 7.75
C ILE A 98 6.23 -16.60 6.34
N ASP A 99 5.43 -16.25 5.32
CA ASP A 99 5.89 -16.19 3.93
C ASP A 99 6.96 -15.12 3.72
N LYS A 100 6.85 -13.99 4.43
CA LYS A 100 7.86 -12.92 4.44
C LYS A 100 9.11 -13.26 5.27
N GLY A 101 9.15 -14.42 5.95
CA GLY A 101 10.27 -14.83 6.78
C GLY A 101 10.44 -13.99 8.06
N GLN A 102 9.35 -13.44 8.60
CA GLN A 102 9.38 -12.58 9.79
C GLN A 102 9.36 -13.35 11.11
N LEU A 103 9.10 -14.66 11.01
CA LEU A 103 9.13 -15.67 12.07
C LEU A 103 10.28 -16.65 11.82
N LYS A 104 10.75 -17.32 12.86
CA LYS A 104 11.67 -18.47 12.72
C LYS A 104 10.96 -19.64 12.05
N THR A 105 9.68 -19.78 12.32
CA THR A 105 8.79 -20.72 11.65
C THR A 105 8.68 -20.40 10.17
N ARG A 106 8.79 -21.44 9.35
CA ARG A 106 8.74 -21.42 7.89
C ARG A 106 7.68 -22.41 7.43
N ASN A 107 7.25 -22.29 6.18
CA ASN A 107 6.25 -23.17 5.58
C ASN A 107 6.57 -24.68 5.73
N ILE A 108 7.85 -25.07 5.77
CA ILE A 108 8.27 -26.47 5.99
C ILE A 108 7.84 -27.05 7.34
N HIS A 109 7.61 -26.20 8.34
CA HIS A 109 7.17 -26.60 9.67
C HIS A 109 5.64 -26.71 9.75
N LEU A 110 4.90 -26.26 8.71
CA LEU A 110 3.45 -26.31 8.64
C LEU A 110 2.97 -27.47 7.77
N GLN A 111 2.56 -28.56 8.42
CA GLN A 111 2.04 -29.78 7.76
C GLN A 111 0.91 -29.47 6.76
N GLU A 112 0.02 -28.55 7.13
CA GLU A 112 -1.10 -28.09 6.30
C GLU A 112 -0.65 -27.42 4.99
N LYS A 113 0.43 -26.61 5.01
CA LYS A 113 0.82 -25.78 3.87
C LYS A 113 1.64 -26.55 2.85
N CYS A 114 2.54 -27.44 3.27
CA CYS A 114 3.28 -28.31 2.37
C CYS A 114 2.39 -29.34 1.66
N ARG A 115 1.28 -29.77 2.26
CA ARG A 115 0.34 -30.74 1.66
C ARG A 115 -0.54 -30.12 0.57
N ARG A 116 -0.88 -28.83 0.69
CA ARG A 116 -1.72 -28.15 -0.28
C ARG A 116 -0.92 -27.88 -1.55
N ARG A 117 -1.36 -28.44 -2.68
CA ARG A 117 -0.84 -28.02 -3.99
C ARG A 117 -1.16 -26.55 -4.17
N SER A 118 -0.14 -25.70 -4.30
CA SER A 118 -0.35 -24.33 -4.77
C SER A 118 -1.02 -24.44 -6.14
N LYS A 119 -2.12 -23.70 -6.32
CA LYS A 119 -2.63 -23.49 -7.66
C LYS A 119 -1.46 -22.82 -8.39
N ASN A 120 -0.98 -23.41 -9.47
CA ASN A 120 0.03 -22.76 -10.30
C ASN A 120 -0.44 -21.32 -10.53
N GLU A 121 0.47 -20.36 -10.41
CA GLU A 121 0.26 -18.96 -10.75
C GLU A 121 0.11 -18.87 -12.29
N THR A 122 -0.85 -19.61 -12.83
CA THR A 122 -1.09 -19.74 -14.25
C THR A 122 -2.07 -18.65 -14.61
N TYR A 123 -1.49 -17.65 -15.29
CA TYR A 123 -2.17 -16.64 -16.07
C TYR A 123 -2.91 -15.59 -15.24
N HIS A 124 -2.13 -14.70 -14.61
CA HIS A 124 -2.58 -13.31 -14.53
C HIS A 124 -2.72 -12.80 -15.96
N HIS A 125 -3.92 -12.92 -16.53
CA HIS A 125 -4.28 -12.10 -17.68
C HIS A 125 -4.02 -10.68 -17.21
N SER A 126 -3.04 -9.99 -17.79
CA SER A 126 -2.89 -8.57 -17.50
C SER A 126 -4.24 -7.95 -17.86
N HIS A 127 -4.94 -7.36 -16.89
CA HIS A 127 -6.13 -6.54 -17.17
C HIS A 127 -5.72 -5.21 -17.84
N GLN A 128 -4.61 -5.20 -18.57
CA GLN A 128 -4.20 -4.06 -19.36
C GLN A 128 -5.18 -3.95 -20.51
N ARG A 129 -5.97 -2.87 -20.48
CA ARG A 129 -6.69 -2.43 -21.67
C ARG A 129 -5.65 -2.17 -22.74
N VAL A 130 -5.84 -2.78 -23.91
CA VAL A 130 -5.12 -2.37 -25.11
C VAL A 130 -5.56 -0.93 -25.37
N LEU A 131 -4.72 0.03 -25.00
CA LEU A 131 -4.95 1.42 -25.35
C LEU A 131 -4.84 1.49 -26.87
N GLY A 132 -5.80 2.17 -27.51
CA GLY A 132 -5.77 2.39 -28.95
C GLY A 132 -4.51 3.15 -29.38
N MET A 133 -4.34 3.27 -30.70
CA MET A 133 -3.23 4.03 -31.28
C MET A 133 -3.27 5.50 -30.83
N SER A 134 -2.12 6.17 -30.89
CA SER A 134 -2.01 7.58 -30.52
C SER A 134 -2.93 8.45 -31.39
N ILE A 135 -3.36 9.60 -30.88
CA ILE A 135 -4.17 10.57 -31.64
C ILE A 135 -3.39 11.06 -32.87
N GLU A 136 -2.06 11.10 -32.83
CA GLU A 136 -1.23 11.50 -33.97
C GLU A 136 -1.20 10.46 -35.10
N GLU A 137 -1.45 9.19 -34.79
CA GLU A 137 -1.44 8.09 -35.76
C GLU A 137 -2.80 7.90 -36.44
N ARG A 138 -3.81 8.71 -36.09
CA ARG A 138 -5.15 8.60 -36.67
C ARG A 138 -5.13 8.99 -38.16
N PRO A 139 -5.89 8.29 -39.02
CA PRO A 139 -5.95 8.63 -40.44
C PRO A 139 -6.54 10.03 -40.66
N GLN A 140 -5.99 10.78 -41.61
CA GLN A 140 -6.38 12.17 -41.90
C GLN A 140 -7.85 12.32 -42.32
N ALA A 141 -8.45 11.27 -42.89
CA ALA A 141 -9.88 11.25 -43.22
C ALA A 141 -10.81 11.49 -42.00
N VAL A 142 -10.32 11.32 -40.77
CA VAL A 142 -11.08 11.62 -39.54
C VAL A 142 -11.16 13.12 -39.27
N GLU A 143 -10.24 13.93 -39.80
CA GLU A 143 -10.24 15.38 -39.62
C GLU A 143 -11.31 16.07 -40.45
N THR A 144 -11.62 15.53 -41.63
CA THR A 144 -12.62 16.11 -42.55
C THR A 144 -14.04 15.92 -42.04
N ARG A 145 -14.29 14.95 -41.15
CA ARG A 145 -15.61 14.67 -40.52
C ARG A 145 -16.75 14.52 -41.53
N GLU A 146 -16.44 14.11 -42.75
CA GLU A 146 -17.42 13.99 -43.84
C GLU A 146 -18.29 12.73 -43.69
N ASP A 147 -17.80 11.71 -42.99
CA ASP A 147 -18.54 10.47 -42.75
C ASP A 147 -19.32 10.53 -41.43
N PHE A 148 -20.64 10.66 -41.54
CA PHE A 148 -21.55 10.34 -40.45
C PHE A 148 -21.79 8.83 -40.43
N ARG A 149 -21.34 8.15 -39.36
CA ARG A 149 -21.73 6.76 -39.09
C ARG A 149 -23.12 6.75 -38.44
N HIS A 150 -23.98 5.85 -38.92
CA HIS A 150 -25.37 5.66 -38.48
C HIS A 150 -25.48 4.79 -37.21
#